data_AF-A0A6B2GD89-F1
#
_entry.id   AF-A0A6B2GD89-F1
#
_cell.length_a   1.000
_cell.length_b   1.000
_cell.length_c   1.000
_cell.angle_alpha   90.00
_cell.angle_beta   90.00
_cell.angle_gamma   90.00
#
_symmetry.space_group_name_H-M   'P 1'
#
loop_
_entity.id
_entity.type
_entity.pdbx_description
1 polymer ?
#
loop_
_entity_poly.entity_id
_entity_poly.type
_entity_poly.pdbx_seq_one_letter_code
_entity_poly.pdbx_strand_id
1 'polypeptide(L)'
;MADSSQSVSELILTRNRIFHESCATIENHYKNILSDPVEFICEIDEFFKIFQQPKQLPSIKIKILNTLTDIFIDLAPGYKIQEQKKNSQRHEKNIQRIVSFELKLLKQYTNFIKLLVKLQKETPRAVSNLEQEENNSD
;
A
#
# COMPACT_ATOMS: atom_id res chain seq x y z
N MET A 1 -10.47 7.51 -36.58
CA MET A 1 -11.89 7.21 -36.32
C MET A 1 -11.94 6.18 -35.21
N ALA A 2 -12.48 6.55 -34.05
CA ALA A 2 -12.78 5.62 -32.96
C ALA A 2 -13.89 6.23 -32.11
N ASP A 3 -15.10 6.32 -32.67
CA ASP A 3 -16.31 6.50 -31.88
C ASP A 3 -16.74 5.12 -31.41
N SER A 4 -16.28 4.75 -30.22
CA SER A 4 -16.91 3.69 -29.43
C SER A 4 -17.57 4.38 -28.25
N SER A 5 -18.77 4.93 -28.46
CA SER A 5 -19.64 5.39 -27.39
C SER A 5 -20.11 4.17 -26.60
N GLN A 6 -19.29 3.71 -25.65
CA GLN A 6 -19.70 2.67 -24.71
C GLN A 6 -20.98 3.13 -24.01
N SER A 7 -21.97 2.25 -23.94
CA SER A 7 -23.16 2.53 -23.16
C SER A 7 -22.78 2.75 -21.69
N VAL A 8 -23.56 3.55 -20.97
CA VAL A 8 -23.36 3.78 -19.53
C VAL A 8 -23.30 2.45 -18.76
N SER A 9 -24.10 1.47 -19.18
CA SER A 9 -24.12 0.11 -18.66
C SER A 9 -22.76 -0.59 -18.81
N GLU A 10 -22.17 -0.55 -20.01
CA GLU A 10 -20.87 -1.17 -20.30
C GLU A 10 -19.72 -0.47 -19.56
N LEU A 11 -19.81 0.86 -19.40
CA LEU A 11 -18.85 1.64 -18.60
C LEU A 11 -18.88 1.23 -17.13
N ILE A 12 -20.08 1.05 -16.55
CA ILE A 12 -20.24 0.61 -15.16
C ILE A 12 -19.70 -0.82 -14.99
N LEU A 13 -20.04 -1.73 -15.89
CA LEU A 13 -19.54 -3.11 -15.85
C LEU A 13 -18.02 -3.16 -15.96
N THR A 14 -17.45 -2.38 -16.89
CA THR A 14 -16.00 -2.29 -17.08
C THR A 14 -15.32 -1.72 -15.83
N ARG A 15 -15.86 -0.64 -15.24
CA ARG A 15 -15.36 -0.07 -13.99
C ARG A 15 -15.35 -1.09 -12.85
N ASN A 16 -16.45 -1.82 -12.68
CA ASN A 16 -16.58 -2.83 -11.62
C ASN A 16 -15.58 -3.97 -11.84
N ARG A 17 -15.44 -4.44 -13.08
CA ARG A 17 -14.44 -5.46 -13.42
C ARG A 17 -13.02 -5.02 -13.06
N ILE A 18 -12.61 -3.82 -13.50
CA ILE A 18 -11.29 -3.26 -13.19
C ILE A 18 -11.07 -3.13 -11.67
N PHE A 19 -12.11 -2.69 -10.95
CA PHE A 19 -12.06 -2.59 -9.49
C PHE A 19 -11.83 -3.96 -8.84
N HIS A 20 -12.60 -4.97 -9.23
CA HIS A 20 -12.46 -6.33 -8.68
C HIS A 20 -11.11 -6.97 -9.01
N GLU A 21 -10.64 -6.83 -10.26
CA GLU A 21 -9.32 -7.30 -10.67
C GLU A 21 -8.22 -6.64 -9.84
N SER A 22 -8.28 -5.32 -9.67
CA SER A 22 -7.31 -4.58 -8.83
C SER A 22 -7.34 -5.04 -7.38
N CYS A 23 -8.52 -5.24 -6.80
CA CYS A 23 -8.68 -5.73 -5.43
C CYS A 23 -8.10 -7.14 -5.28
N ALA A 24 -8.34 -8.04 -6.23
CA ALA A 24 -7.79 -9.39 -6.21
C ALA A 24 -6.26 -9.38 -6.27
N THR A 25 -5.66 -8.53 -7.12
CA THR A 25 -4.21 -8.35 -7.19
C THR A 25 -3.63 -7.84 -5.87
N ILE A 26 -4.25 -6.81 -5.27
CA ILE A 26 -3.87 -6.25 -3.96
C ILE A 26 -3.92 -7.33 -2.87
N GLU A 27 -4.99 -8.11 -2.82
CA GLU A 27 -5.15 -9.19 -1.84
C GLU A 27 -4.14 -10.31 -2.04
N ASN A 28 -3.80 -10.65 -3.28
CA ASN A 28 -2.79 -11.66 -3.58
C ASN A 28 -1.40 -11.22 -3.08
N HIS A 29 -0.99 -9.99 -3.37
CA HIS A 29 0.28 -9.45 -2.88
C HIS A 29 0.32 -9.38 -1.34
N TYR A 30 -0.78 -8.95 -0.72
CA TYR A 30 -0.90 -8.93 0.74
C TYR A 30 -0.70 -10.32 1.35
N LYS A 31 -1.38 -11.35 0.80
CA LYS A 31 -1.24 -12.74 1.26
C LYS A 31 0.17 -13.28 1.06
N ASN A 32 0.82 -12.98 -0.06
CA ASN A 32 2.21 -13.37 -0.31
C ASN A 32 3.13 -12.79 0.77
N ILE A 33 3.05 -11.48 1.01
CA ILE A 33 3.85 -10.78 2.02
C ILE A 33 3.65 -11.38 3.41
N LEU A 34 2.41 -11.70 3.82
CA LEU A 34 2.17 -12.30 5.12
C LEU A 34 2.64 -13.76 5.24
N SER A 35 2.73 -14.49 4.13
CA SER A 35 3.14 -15.89 4.14
C SER A 35 4.65 -16.08 4.30
N ASP A 36 5.47 -15.30 3.59
CA ASP A 36 6.91 -15.16 3.83
C ASP A 36 7.34 -13.70 3.62
N PRO A 37 7.35 -12.88 4.68
CA PRO A 37 7.75 -11.48 4.58
C PRO A 37 9.17 -11.30 4.07
N VAL A 38 10.07 -12.22 4.39
CA VAL A 38 11.49 -12.09 4.04
C VAL A 38 11.71 -12.26 2.54
N GLU A 39 10.97 -13.17 1.91
CA GLU A 39 10.99 -13.37 0.47
C GLU A 39 10.22 -12.28 -0.27
N PHE A 40 9.01 -11.95 0.19
CA PHE A 40 8.05 -11.15 -0.57
C PHE A 40 8.00 -9.67 -0.20
N ILE A 41 8.87 -9.15 0.68
CA ILE A 41 8.85 -7.71 1.05
C ILE A 41 8.96 -6.75 -0.14
N CYS A 42 9.60 -7.18 -1.23
CA CYS A 42 9.72 -6.39 -2.45
C CYS A 42 8.38 -6.23 -3.19
N GLU A 43 7.39 -7.08 -2.94
CA GLU A 43 6.04 -6.93 -3.52
C GLU A 43 5.33 -5.65 -3.04
N ILE A 44 5.79 -5.02 -1.96
CA ILE A 44 5.32 -3.68 -1.56
C ILE A 44 5.50 -2.66 -2.70
N ASP A 45 6.53 -2.82 -3.55
CA ASP A 45 6.75 -1.94 -4.71
C ASP A 45 5.59 -1.98 -5.72
N GLU A 46 4.88 -3.12 -5.82
CA GLU A 46 3.72 -3.25 -6.71
C GLU A 46 2.54 -2.39 -6.26
N PHE A 47 2.33 -2.24 -4.95
CA PHE A 47 1.32 -1.33 -4.41
C PHE A 47 1.59 0.11 -4.81
N PHE A 48 2.85 0.55 -4.75
CA PHE A 48 3.23 1.89 -5.20
C PHE A 48 3.06 2.07 -6.71
N LYS A 49 3.40 1.06 -7.51
CA LYS A 49 3.18 1.09 -8.97
C LYS A 49 1.69 1.23 -9.29
N ILE A 50 0.83 0.40 -8.69
CA ILE A 50 -0.63 0.47 -8.90
C ILE A 50 -1.17 1.83 -8.44
N PHE A 51 -0.70 2.34 -7.30
CA PHE A 51 -1.12 3.64 -6.78
C PHE A 51 -0.81 4.80 -7.75
N GLN A 52 0.34 4.74 -8.42
CA GLN A 52 0.82 5.77 -9.34
C GLN A 52 0.22 5.66 -10.75
N GLN A 53 -0.54 4.61 -11.06
CA GLN A 53 -1.14 4.45 -12.38
C GLN A 53 -2.04 5.66 -12.74
N PRO A 54 -1.93 6.19 -13.97
CA PRO A 54 -2.79 7.27 -14.42
C PRO A 54 -4.24 6.76 -14.47
N LYS A 55 -5.19 7.62 -14.05
CA LYS A 55 -6.63 7.30 -13.98
C LYS A 55 -7.00 6.16 -13.02
N GLN A 56 -6.11 5.81 -12.08
CA GLN A 56 -6.44 4.84 -11.04
C GLN A 56 -7.65 5.31 -10.21
N LEU A 57 -8.61 4.41 -9.99
CA LEU A 57 -9.81 4.70 -9.22
C LEU A 57 -9.45 5.15 -7.79
N PRO A 58 -10.03 6.25 -7.27
CA PRO A 58 -9.77 6.71 -5.90
C PRO A 58 -10.03 5.64 -4.84
N SER A 59 -11.04 4.80 -5.02
CA SER A 59 -11.34 3.68 -4.13
C SER A 59 -10.20 2.66 -4.06
N ILE A 60 -9.51 2.40 -5.18
CA ILE A 60 -8.33 1.52 -5.19
C ILE A 60 -7.15 2.19 -4.49
N LYS A 61 -6.94 3.49 -4.69
CA LYS A 61 -5.89 4.23 -3.98
C LYS A 61 -6.07 4.15 -2.47
N ILE A 62 -7.29 4.35 -1.98
CA ILE A 62 -7.62 4.22 -0.55
C ILE A 62 -7.40 2.78 -0.07
N LYS A 63 -7.86 1.78 -0.83
CA LYS A 63 -7.64 0.36 -0.51
C LYS A 63 -6.15 0.05 -0.38
N ILE A 64 -5.31 0.54 -1.29
CA ILE A 64 -3.84 0.39 -1.23
C ILE A 64 -3.27 1.02 0.04
N LEU A 65 -3.66 2.26 0.37
CA LEU A 65 -3.15 2.93 1.57
C LEU A 65 -3.52 2.17 2.85
N ASN A 66 -4.76 1.67 2.92
CA ASN A 66 -5.20 0.84 4.05
C ASN A 66 -4.41 -0.47 4.11
N THR A 67 -4.28 -1.20 2.99
CA THR A 67 -3.52 -2.46 2.96
C THR A 67 -2.04 -2.26 3.26
N LEU A 68 -1.40 -1.17 2.81
CA LEU A 68 -0.04 -0.84 3.21
C LEU A 68 0.06 -0.59 4.72
N THR A 69 -0.92 0.12 5.29
CA THR A 69 -1.00 0.34 6.74
C THR A 69 -1.12 -0.99 7.48
N ASP A 70 -2.01 -1.88 7.02
CA ASP A 70 -2.19 -3.22 7.59
C ASP A 70 -0.89 -4.03 7.51
N ILE A 71 -0.19 -4.04 6.37
CA ILE A 71 1.11 -4.71 6.21
C ILE A 71 2.11 -4.20 7.25
N PHE A 72 2.26 -2.88 7.41
CA PHE A 72 3.23 -2.34 8.36
C PHE A 72 2.80 -2.60 9.80
N ILE A 73 1.51 -2.63 10.12
CA ILE A 73 1.01 -3.04 11.44
C ILE A 73 1.27 -4.51 11.70
N ASP A 74 1.04 -5.39 10.73
CA ASP A 74 1.22 -6.83 10.87
C ASP A 74 2.70 -7.23 10.96
N LEU A 75 3.58 -6.49 10.29
CA LEU A 75 5.04 -6.72 10.29
C LEU A 75 5.79 -5.99 11.42
N ALA A 76 5.22 -4.95 12.03
CA ALA A 76 5.84 -4.19 13.12
C ALA A 76 5.99 -4.95 14.47
N PRO A 77 5.05 -5.79 14.94
CA PRO A 77 5.23 -6.52 16.18
C PRO A 77 6.24 -7.64 15.97
N GLY A 78 7.46 -7.39 16.45
CA GLY A 78 8.51 -8.36 16.79
C GLY A 78 8.40 -9.66 16.01
N TYR A 79 9.00 -9.67 14.82
CA TYR A 79 9.11 -10.84 13.97
C TYR A 79 9.27 -12.10 14.82
N LYS A 80 8.32 -13.03 14.71
CA LYS A 80 8.54 -14.42 15.12
C LYS A 80 9.62 -14.97 14.19
N ILE A 81 10.87 -14.62 14.46
CA ILE A 81 12.04 -15.31 13.93
C ILE A 81 11.81 -16.74 14.37
N GLN A 82 11.33 -17.58 13.45
CA GLN A 82 11.19 -19.01 13.71
C GLN A 82 12.53 -19.46 14.26
N GLU A 83 12.55 -19.91 15.51
CA GLU A 83 13.75 -20.42 16.18
C GLU A 83 14.22 -21.67 15.42
N GLN A 84 14.99 -21.45 14.35
CA GLN A 84 15.61 -22.54 13.63
C GLN A 84 16.81 -23.03 14.44
N LYS A 85 16.69 -24.29 14.86
CA LYS A 85 17.61 -25.01 15.75
C LYS A 85 19.08 -24.74 15.44
N LYS A 86 19.80 -24.41 16.51
CA LYS A 86 21.21 -24.04 16.61
C LYS A 86 22.13 -24.90 15.75
N ASN A 87 22.69 -24.30 14.71
CA ASN A 87 23.90 -24.74 14.04
C ASN A 87 24.73 -23.48 13.74
N SER A 88 25.90 -23.35 14.36
CA SER A 88 26.63 -22.09 14.51
C SER A 88 27.05 -21.43 13.18
N GLN A 89 27.26 -22.18 12.10
CA GLN A 89 27.54 -21.63 10.76
C GLN A 89 26.28 -21.18 10.00
N ARG A 90 25.08 -21.65 10.37
CA ARG A 90 23.80 -21.15 9.81
C ARG A 90 23.35 -19.84 10.46
N HIS A 91 23.85 -19.53 11.66
CA HIS A 91 23.46 -18.32 12.38
C HIS A 91 23.88 -17.03 11.67
N GLU A 92 25.10 -16.96 11.14
CA GLU A 92 25.59 -15.74 10.49
C GLU A 92 24.81 -15.40 9.20
N LYS A 93 24.55 -16.41 8.35
CA LYS A 93 23.71 -16.25 7.14
C LYS A 93 22.27 -15.87 7.48
N ASN A 94 21.72 -16.42 8.56
CA ASN A 94 20.37 -16.08 9.02
C ASN A 94 20.30 -14.65 9.56
N ILE A 95 21.32 -14.20 10.31
CA ILE A 95 21.43 -12.82 10.79
C ILE A 95 21.50 -11.86 9.59
N GLN A 96 22.36 -12.14 8.61
CA GLN A 96 22.44 -11.34 7.39
C GLN A 96 21.10 -11.26 6.64
N ARG A 97 20.35 -12.36 6.59
CA ARG A 97 19.03 -12.42 5.96
C ARG A 97 18.01 -11.55 6.72
N ILE A 98 18.00 -11.61 8.06
CA ILE A 98 17.13 -10.77 8.90
C ILE A 98 17.47 -9.29 8.74
N VAL A 99 18.74 -8.93 8.87
CA VAL A 99 19.21 -7.54 8.71
C VAL A 99 18.86 -7.02 7.31
N SER A 100 19.09 -7.82 6.26
CA SER A 100 18.72 -7.42 4.90
C SER A 100 17.22 -7.20 4.77
N PHE A 101 16.39 -7.99 5.44
CA PHE A 101 14.95 -7.82 5.41
C PHE A 101 14.49 -6.59 6.20
N GLU A 102 15.02 -6.33 7.38
CA GLU A 102 14.73 -5.14 8.18
C GLU A 102 15.08 -3.86 7.42
N LEU A 103 16.25 -3.82 6.75
CA LEU A 103 16.64 -2.70 5.90
C LEU A 103 15.66 -2.49 4.74
N LYS A 104 15.17 -3.58 4.14
CA LYS A 104 14.14 -3.49 3.09
C LYS A 104 12.81 -3.00 3.66
N LEU A 105 12.35 -3.52 4.81
CA LEU A 105 11.11 -3.05 5.44
C LEU A 105 11.21 -1.56 5.75
N LEU A 106 12.31 -1.11 6.37
CA LEU A 106 12.51 0.29 6.73
C LEU A 106 12.50 1.20 5.50
N LYS A 107 13.13 0.77 4.41
CA LYS A 107 13.09 1.48 3.12
C LYS A 107 11.65 1.61 2.62
N GLN A 108 10.87 0.54 2.66
CA GLN A 108 9.48 0.55 2.21
C GLN A 108 8.58 1.42 3.09
N TYR A 109 8.75 1.35 4.41
CA TYR A 109 8.05 2.22 5.35
C TYR A 109 8.37 3.69 5.11
N THR A 110 9.65 4.02 4.88
CA THR A 110 10.07 5.38 4.54
C THR A 110 9.41 5.89 3.25
N ASN A 111 9.32 5.04 2.23
CA ASN A 111 8.62 5.38 0.99
C ASN A 111 7.12 5.62 1.22
N PHE A 112 6.50 4.80 2.06
CA PHE A 112 5.09 4.97 2.44
C PHE A 112 4.85 6.29 3.18
N ILE A 113 5.67 6.65 4.16
CA ILE A 113 5.57 7.94 4.85
C ILE A 113 5.76 9.11 3.88
N LYS A 114 6.74 9.03 2.97
CA LYS A 114 6.92 10.06 1.93
C LYS A 114 5.69 10.22 1.05
N LEU A 115 5.02 9.12 0.70
CA LEU A 115 3.77 9.15 -0.03
C LEU A 115 2.67 9.85 0.76
N LEU A 116 2.48 9.51 2.04
CA LEU A 116 1.48 10.14 2.90
C LEU A 116 1.70 11.65 3.05
N VAL A 117 2.95 12.07 3.27
CA VAL A 117 3.32 13.50 3.37
C VAL A 117 3.02 14.23 2.06
N LYS A 118 3.28 13.59 0.91
CA LYS A 118 2.95 14.16 -0.40
C LYS A 118 1.44 14.36 -0.54
N LEU A 119 0.63 13.35 -0.21
CA LEU A 119 -0.83 13.44 -0.28
C LEU A 119 -1.40 14.49 0.67
N GLN A 120 -0.85 14.62 1.87
CA GLN A 120 -1.25 15.65 2.82
C GLN A 120 -1.01 17.07 2.27
N LYS A 121 0.11 17.30 1.57
CA LYS A 121 0.42 18.58 0.94
C LYS A 121 -0.44 18.87 -0.29
N GLU A 122 -0.83 17.83 -1.03
CA GLU A 122 -1.66 17.95 -2.23
C GLU A 122 -3.15 18.12 -1.91
N THR A 123 -3.59 17.82 -0.68
CA THR A 123 -4.96 18.08 -0.24
C THR A 123 -5.10 19.57 0.08
N PRO A 124 -5.79 20.38 -0.73
CA PRO A 124 -6.03 21.77 -0.40
C PRO A 124 -6.87 21.82 0.88
N ARG A 125 -6.59 22.79 1.75
CA ARG A 125 -7.29 23.07 3.00
C ARG A 125 -8.80 23.32 2.78
N ALA A 126 -9.59 22.27 2.55
CA ALA A 126 -11.05 22.36 2.58
C ALA A 126 -11.58 22.57 4.02
N VAL A 127 -10.71 22.49 5.02
CA VAL A 127 -11.06 22.68 6.44
C VAL A 127 -10.86 24.12 6.91
N SER A 128 -10.14 24.98 6.17
CA SER A 128 -9.89 26.37 6.59
C SER A 128 -11.09 27.32 6.41
N ASN A 129 -12.13 26.90 5.69
CA ASN A 129 -13.31 27.74 5.47
C ASN A 129 -14.45 27.46 6.47
N LEU A 130 -14.37 26.39 7.26
CA LEU A 130 -15.37 26.10 8.30
C LEU A 130 -15.11 26.87 9.60
N GLU A 131 -13.85 27.24 9.89
CA GLU A 131 -13.50 28.04 11.08
C GLU A 131 -13.77 29.56 10.91
N GLN A 132 -14.10 30.01 9.70
CA GLN A 132 -14.39 31.43 9.42
C GLN A 132 -15.89 31.77 9.35
N GLU A 133 -16.78 30.78 9.29
CA GLU A 133 -18.24 31.01 9.32
C GLU A 133 -18.80 31.00 10.76
N GLU A 134 -18.17 30.30 11.71
CA GLU A 134 -18.57 30.37 13.13
C GLU A 134 -18.12 31.65 13.84
N ASN A 135 -17.11 32.37 13.33
CA ASN A 135 -16.60 33.60 13.96
C ASN A 135 -17.19 34.92 13.39
N ASN A 136 -18.13 34.84 12.45
CA ASN A 136 -18.77 36.03 11.84
C ASN A 136 -20.29 36.07 12.09
N SER A 137 -20.80 35.27 13.04
CA SER A 137 -22.23 35.26 13.43
C SER A 137 -22.48 35.84 14.82
N ASP A 138 -21.70 36.82 15.24
CA ASP A 138 -21.98 37.70 16.40
C ASP A 138 -21.99 39.18 15.98
#